data_AF-A0A1B7K3Z1-F1
#
_entry.id   AF-A0A1B7K3Z1-F1
#
_cell.length_a   1.000
_cell.length_b   1.000
_cell.length_c   1.000
_cell.angle_alpha   90.00
_cell.angle_beta   90.00
_cell.angle_gamma   90.00
#
_symmetry.space_group_name_H-M   'P 1'
#
loop_
_entity.id
_entity.type
_entity.pdbx_description
1 polymer ?
#
loop_
_entity_poly.entity_id
_entity_poly.type
_entity_poly.pdbx_seq_one_letter_code
_entity_poly.pdbx_strand_id
1 'polypeptide(L)'
;ISVDAIILNIKSNPLCYFLAFIGAILWSFYSNVTKRISGGNNGMVLFFILTSLGLWGLYLFEAPSTSNINFNSVALLLLASVATGGANALWTYAVIKGNIAFLGTLSYFTPVISTAFSSALLSTALTLGFWQGVVMVTIGSITCYLATRTYSAREKANN
;
A
#
# COMPACT_ATOMS: atom_id res chain seq x y z
N ILE A 1 20.33 1.39 -13.18
CA ILE A 1 20.37 2.03 -11.84
C ILE A 1 21.80 1.93 -11.34
N SER A 2 22.53 3.04 -11.25
CA SER A 2 23.91 3.06 -10.76
C SER A 2 23.92 3.08 -9.22
N VAL A 3 24.72 2.21 -8.61
CA VAL A 3 24.83 2.10 -7.15
C VAL A 3 25.33 3.41 -6.53
N ASP A 4 26.17 4.14 -7.25
CA ASP A 4 26.67 5.46 -6.86
C ASP A 4 25.56 6.50 -6.68
N ALA A 5 24.55 6.49 -7.55
CA ALA A 5 23.41 7.40 -7.43
C ALA A 5 22.60 7.11 -6.16
N ILE A 6 22.45 5.84 -5.77
CA ILE A 6 21.74 5.45 -4.54
C ILE A 6 22.52 5.95 -3.31
N ILE A 7 23.83 5.74 -3.27
CA ILE A 7 24.69 6.19 -2.16
C ILE A 7 24.65 7.72 -2.02
N LEU A 8 24.64 8.45 -3.14
CA LEU A 8 24.56 9.91 -3.13
C LEU A 8 23.21 10.41 -2.60
N ASN A 9 22.10 9.77 -2.98
CA ASN A 9 20.77 10.08 -2.47
C ASN A 9 20.63 9.76 -0.98
N ILE A 10 21.20 8.64 -0.52
CA ILE A 10 21.22 8.26 0.91
C ILE A 10 21.99 9.30 1.74
N LYS A 11 23.14 9.77 1.24
CA LYS A 11 23.91 10.83 1.92
C LYS A 11 23.19 12.17 1.93
N SER A 12 22.38 12.46 0.92
CA SER A 12 21.62 13.71 0.83
C SER A 12 20.45 13.78 1.80
N ASN A 13 19.78 12.67 2.10
CA ASN A 13 18.61 12.63 2.99
C ASN A 13 18.59 11.39 3.90
N PRO A 14 19.59 11.21 4.77
CA PRO A 14 19.75 10.00 5.57
C PRO A 14 18.58 9.76 6.53
N LEU A 15 17.94 10.83 7.01
CA LEU A 15 16.77 10.77 7.87
C LEU A 15 15.58 10.07 7.21
N CYS A 16 15.26 10.39 5.96
CA CYS A 16 14.14 9.80 5.25
C CYS A 16 14.31 8.27 5.05
N TYR A 17 15.54 7.83 4.74
CA TYR A 17 15.86 6.41 4.60
C TYR A 17 15.81 5.67 5.94
N PHE A 18 16.31 6.29 7.00
CA PHE A 18 16.23 5.72 8.35
C PHE A 18 14.79 5.60 8.84
N LEU A 19 13.96 6.62 8.58
CA LEU A 19 12.54 6.61 8.91
C LEU A 19 11.79 5.53 8.11
N ALA A 20 12.12 5.35 6.83
CA ALA A 20 11.57 4.27 6.00
C ALA A 20 11.95 2.88 6.55
N PHE A 21 13.19 2.71 7.04
CA PHE A 21 13.64 1.48 7.66
C PHE A 21 12.88 1.16 8.96
N ILE A 22 12.69 2.15 9.83
CA ILE A 22 11.84 2.00 11.03
C ILE A 22 10.40 1.66 10.62
N GLY A 23 9.87 2.33 9.60
CA GLY A 23 8.54 2.03 9.05
C GLY A 23 8.40 0.57 8.61
N ALA A 24 9.42 0.01 7.94
CA ALA A 24 9.43 -1.40 7.54
C ALA A 24 9.45 -2.36 8.75
N ILE A 25 10.21 -2.04 9.80
CA ILE A 25 10.24 -2.82 11.05
C ILE A 25 8.86 -2.78 11.73
N LEU A 26 8.28 -1.60 11.88
CA LEU A 26 6.94 -1.41 12.47
C LEU A 26 5.88 -2.16 11.67
N TRP A 27 5.96 -2.11 10.34
CA TRP A 27 5.05 -2.84 9.44
C TRP A 27 5.20 -4.36 9.56
N SER A 28 6.42 -4.86 9.67
CA SER A 28 6.69 -6.29 9.88
C SER A 28 6.21 -6.75 11.26
N PHE A 29 6.45 -5.96 12.29
CA PHE A 29 5.97 -6.24 13.64
C PHE A 29 4.44 -6.27 13.70
N TYR A 30 3.78 -5.26 13.09
CA TYR A 30 2.33 -5.26 12.88
C TYR A 30 1.86 -6.55 12.18
N SER A 31 2.47 -6.90 11.04
CA SER A 31 2.07 -8.06 10.25
C SER A 31 2.14 -9.37 11.04
N ASN A 32 3.09 -9.50 11.96
CA ASN A 32 3.26 -10.69 12.80
C ASN A 32 2.39 -10.67 14.07
N VAL A 33 2.30 -9.52 14.76
CA VAL A 33 1.52 -9.37 16.00
C VAL A 33 0.03 -9.41 15.71
N THR A 34 -0.42 -8.73 14.66
CA THR A 34 -1.82 -8.79 14.23
C THR A 34 -2.20 -10.20 13.81
N LYS A 35 -1.33 -10.94 13.12
CA LYS A 35 -1.60 -12.35 12.78
C LYS A 35 -1.74 -13.25 14.02
N ARG A 36 -1.01 -12.94 15.09
CA ARG A 36 -1.05 -13.71 16.36
C ARG A 36 -2.21 -13.32 17.27
N ILE A 37 -2.65 -12.07 17.25
CA ILE A 37 -3.71 -11.53 18.12
C ILE A 37 -5.08 -11.49 17.41
N SER A 38 -5.13 -11.52 16.07
CA SER A 38 -6.36 -11.19 15.35
C SER A 38 -7.51 -12.11 15.69
N GLY A 39 -7.32 -13.42 15.87
CA GLY A 39 -8.41 -14.32 16.30
C GLY A 39 -9.73 -14.16 15.51
N GLY A 40 -9.67 -13.66 14.25
CA GLY A 40 -10.83 -13.31 13.42
C GLY A 40 -11.24 -11.81 13.37
N ASN A 41 -10.59 -10.91 14.10
CA ASN A 41 -10.92 -9.49 14.17
C ASN A 41 -9.86 -8.58 13.52
N ASN A 42 -10.31 -7.38 13.13
CA ASN A 42 -9.60 -6.49 12.21
C ASN A 42 -8.50 -5.66 12.90
N GLY A 43 -7.30 -6.22 13.05
CA GLY A 43 -6.17 -5.57 13.74
C GLY A 43 -5.63 -4.29 13.09
N MET A 44 -6.14 -3.91 11.93
CA MET A 44 -5.80 -2.70 11.19
C MET A 44 -6.16 -1.41 11.97
N VAL A 45 -7.19 -1.45 12.82
CA VAL A 45 -7.61 -0.28 13.63
C VAL A 45 -6.53 0.12 14.64
N LEU A 46 -5.93 -0.85 15.33
CA LEU A 46 -4.84 -0.60 16.28
C LEU A 46 -3.61 0.02 15.60
N PHE A 47 -3.31 -0.42 14.38
CA PHE A 47 -2.24 0.15 13.57
C PHE A 47 -2.48 1.62 13.23
N PHE A 48 -3.70 1.99 12.83
CA PHE A 48 -4.04 3.39 12.56
C PHE A 48 -3.93 4.27 13.81
N ILE A 49 -4.36 3.78 14.97
CA ILE A 49 -4.24 4.52 16.23
C ILE A 49 -2.77 4.76 16.59
N LEU A 50 -1.93 3.71 16.55
CA LEU A 50 -0.49 3.81 16.82
C LEU A 50 0.22 4.74 15.82
N THR A 51 -0.14 4.65 14.54
CA THR A 51 0.41 5.52 13.48
C THR A 51 0.02 6.98 13.72
N SER A 52 -1.24 7.23 14.08
CA SER A 52 -1.71 8.58 14.44
C SER A 52 -0.91 9.13 15.62
N LEU A 53 -0.76 8.36 16.70
CA LEU A 53 0.04 8.77 17.86
C LEU A 53 1.50 9.04 17.50
N GLY A 54 2.10 8.22 16.62
CA GLY A 54 3.46 8.43 16.12
C GLY A 54 3.61 9.71 15.30
N LEU A 55 2.65 9.99 14.42
CA LEU A 55 2.64 11.23 13.61
C LEU A 55 2.43 12.48 14.47
N TRP A 56 1.54 12.42 15.45
CA TRP A 56 1.39 13.48 16.45
C TRP A 56 2.67 13.67 17.26
N GLY A 57 3.34 12.58 17.64
CA GLY A 57 4.65 12.63 18.28
C GLY A 57 5.69 13.34 17.41
N LEU A 58 5.82 12.97 16.14
CA LEU A 58 6.73 13.62 15.19
C LEU A 58 6.42 15.11 15.01
N TYR A 59 5.14 15.47 14.92
CA TYR A 59 4.69 16.85 14.81
C TYR A 59 5.13 17.71 16.00
N LEU A 60 5.19 17.15 17.22
CA LEU A 60 5.67 17.86 18.41
C LEU A 60 7.18 18.13 18.40
N PHE A 61 7.97 17.37 17.64
CA PHE A 61 9.41 17.58 17.48
C PHE A 61 9.76 18.43 16.25
N GLU A 62 8.78 18.72 15.38
CA GLU A 62 8.98 19.57 14.22
C GLU A 62 9.03 21.04 14.64
N ALA A 63 9.99 21.81 14.11
CA ALA A 63 10.09 23.24 14.38
C ALA A 63 8.80 23.95 13.92
N PRO A 64 8.38 25.05 14.57
CA PRO A 64 7.13 25.76 14.22
C PRO A 64 7.20 26.27 12.78
N SER A 65 6.71 25.46 11.86
CA SER A 65 6.47 25.83 10.48
C SER A 65 5.14 26.56 10.43
N THR A 66 5.07 27.63 9.63
CA THR A 66 3.81 28.34 9.39
C THR A 66 2.87 27.43 8.61
N SER A 67 2.17 26.56 9.35
CA SER A 67 1.12 25.71 8.83
C SER A 67 -0.03 26.61 8.41
N ASN A 68 -0.06 26.98 7.13
CA ASN A 68 -1.16 27.75 6.56
C ASN A 68 -2.37 26.82 6.42
N ILE A 69 -3.11 26.65 7.51
CA ILE A 69 -4.36 25.89 7.53
C ILE A 69 -5.38 26.67 6.72
N ASN A 70 -5.52 26.31 5.45
CA ASN A 70 -6.52 26.84 4.54
C ASN A 70 -7.71 25.87 4.49
N PHE A 71 -8.91 26.40 4.25
CA PHE A 71 -10.13 25.60 4.07
C PHE A 71 -9.96 24.50 3.01
N ASN A 72 -9.25 24.79 1.92
CA ASN A 72 -8.93 23.81 0.87
C ASN A 72 -8.12 22.62 1.40
N SER A 73 -7.11 22.88 2.23
CA SER A 73 -6.27 21.83 2.82
C SER A 73 -7.05 20.93 3.76
N VAL A 74 -7.97 21.51 4.56
CA VAL A 74 -8.86 20.76 5.46
C VAL A 74 -9.85 19.93 4.67
N ALA A 75 -10.45 20.48 3.60
CA ALA A 75 -11.37 19.76 2.74
C ALA A 75 -10.68 18.56 2.05
N LEU A 76 -9.45 18.75 1.55
CA LEU A 76 -8.65 17.66 0.97
C LEU A 76 -8.29 16.59 2.00
N LEU A 77 -7.92 16.98 3.23
CA LEU A 77 -7.67 16.05 4.33
C LEU A 77 -8.91 15.21 4.67
N LEU A 78 -10.08 15.83 4.77
CA LEU A 78 -11.33 15.13 5.02
C LEU A 78 -11.66 14.16 3.88
N LEU A 79 -11.55 14.60 2.63
CA LEU A 79 -11.81 13.74 1.48
C LEU A 79 -10.83 12.56 1.41
N ALA A 80 -9.53 12.80 1.61
CA ALA A 80 -8.50 11.76 1.64
C ALA A 80 -8.72 10.77 2.79
N SER A 81 -9.11 11.24 3.98
CA SER A 81 -9.38 10.37 5.14
C SER A 81 -10.61 9.51 4.93
N VAL A 82 -11.71 10.05 4.37
CA VAL A 82 -12.90 9.27 4.02
C VAL A 82 -12.60 8.25 2.92
N ALA A 83 -11.87 8.65 1.87
CA ALA A 83 -11.47 7.74 0.80
C ALA A 83 -10.59 6.59 1.32
N THR A 84 -9.58 6.91 2.15
CA THR A 84 -8.67 5.90 2.71
C THR A 84 -9.37 5.01 3.73
N GLY A 85 -10.17 5.58 4.63
CA GLY A 85 -10.96 4.82 5.61
C GLY A 85 -11.98 3.90 4.93
N GLY A 86 -12.70 4.41 3.93
CA GLY A 86 -13.64 3.65 3.12
C GLY A 86 -12.97 2.51 2.35
N ALA A 87 -11.80 2.75 1.74
CA ALA A 87 -11.04 1.72 1.06
C ALA A 87 -10.63 0.57 2.00
N ASN A 88 -10.18 0.90 3.22
CA ASN A 88 -9.81 -0.10 4.23
C ASN A 88 -11.02 -0.89 4.76
N ALA A 89 -12.17 -0.23 4.94
CA ALA A 89 -13.42 -0.89 5.31
C ALA A 89 -13.88 -1.85 4.21
N LEU A 90 -13.82 -1.41 2.95
CA LEU A 90 -14.20 -2.22 1.78
C LEU A 90 -13.23 -3.40 1.59
N TRP A 91 -11.93 -3.19 1.80
CA TRP A 91 -10.91 -4.26 1.80
C TRP A 91 -11.24 -5.33 2.83
N THR A 92 -11.54 -4.92 4.06
CA THR A 92 -11.92 -5.84 5.14
C THR A 92 -13.17 -6.63 4.76
N TYR A 93 -14.20 -5.94 4.26
CA TYR A 93 -15.44 -6.57 3.83
C TYR A 93 -15.19 -7.58 2.69
N ALA A 94 -14.36 -7.22 1.71
CA ALA A 94 -14.00 -8.08 0.58
C ALA A 94 -13.18 -9.30 0.99
N VAL A 95 -12.31 -9.19 1.99
CA VAL A 95 -11.56 -10.33 2.53
C VAL A 95 -12.46 -11.29 3.32
N ILE A 96 -13.42 -10.77 4.10
CA ILE A 96 -14.31 -11.59 4.93
C ILE A 96 -15.40 -12.30 4.11
N LYS A 97 -16.03 -11.60 3.15
CA LYS A 97 -17.15 -12.15 2.37
C LYS A 97 -16.80 -12.54 0.93
N GLY A 98 -15.68 -12.08 0.40
CA GLY A 98 -15.32 -12.26 -1.00
C GLY A 98 -14.40 -13.46 -1.26
N ASN A 99 -14.15 -13.73 -2.54
CA ASN A 99 -13.14 -14.69 -2.95
C ASN A 99 -11.75 -14.01 -2.94
N ILE A 100 -10.91 -14.38 -1.97
CA ILE A 100 -9.57 -13.81 -1.79
C ILE A 100 -8.70 -13.94 -3.06
N ALA A 101 -8.85 -15.03 -3.82
CA ALA A 101 -8.10 -15.21 -5.07
C ALA A 101 -8.54 -14.20 -6.15
N PHE A 102 -9.84 -13.92 -6.24
CA PHE A 102 -10.36 -12.90 -7.16
C PHE A 102 -9.97 -11.48 -6.72
N LEU A 103 -10.00 -11.23 -5.41
CA LEU A 103 -9.55 -9.95 -4.83
C LEU A 103 -8.07 -9.70 -5.12
N GLY A 104 -7.23 -10.73 -5.01
CA GLY A 104 -5.81 -10.66 -5.39
C GLY A 104 -5.63 -10.28 -6.86
N THR A 105 -6.36 -10.92 -7.78
CA THR A 105 -6.33 -10.57 -9.21
C THR A 105 -6.72 -9.10 -9.44
N LEU A 106 -7.77 -8.62 -8.78
CA LEU A 106 -8.21 -7.22 -8.82
C LEU A 106 -7.15 -6.24 -8.29
N SER A 107 -6.43 -6.57 -7.22
CA SER A 107 -5.35 -5.73 -6.70
C SER A 107 -4.20 -5.56 -7.68
N TYR A 108 -3.94 -6.53 -8.55
CA TYR A 108 -2.93 -6.40 -9.61
C TYR A 108 -3.35 -5.43 -10.73
N PHE A 109 -4.65 -5.14 -10.87
CA PHE A 109 -5.13 -4.08 -11.77
C PHE A 109 -5.00 -2.68 -11.17
N THR A 110 -4.83 -2.53 -9.85
CA THR A 110 -4.66 -1.23 -9.18
C THR A 110 -3.54 -0.37 -9.78
N PRO A 111 -2.31 -0.85 -10.00
CA PRO A 111 -1.27 -0.03 -10.65
C PRO A 111 -1.65 0.37 -12.08
N VAL A 112 -2.32 -0.51 -12.85
CA VAL A 112 -2.75 -0.22 -14.22
C VAL A 112 -3.79 0.91 -14.24
N ILE A 113 -4.80 0.81 -13.39
CA ILE A 113 -5.86 1.82 -13.24
C ILE A 113 -5.27 3.14 -12.72
N SER A 114 -4.36 3.06 -11.74
CA SER A 114 -3.69 4.24 -11.18
C SER A 114 -2.92 4.99 -12.25
N THR A 115 -2.13 4.30 -13.08
CA THR A 115 -1.37 4.97 -14.13
C THR A 115 -2.26 5.46 -15.28
N ALA A 116 -3.31 4.73 -15.63
CA ALA A 116 -4.30 5.20 -16.61
C ALA A 116 -4.97 6.50 -16.13
N PHE A 117 -5.35 6.57 -14.86
CA PHE A 117 -5.91 7.77 -14.25
C PHE A 117 -4.89 8.93 -14.21
N SER A 118 -3.65 8.67 -13.80
CA SER A 118 -2.58 9.68 -13.84
C SER A 118 -2.30 10.19 -15.26
N SER A 119 -2.32 9.32 -16.27
CA SER A 119 -2.15 9.70 -17.68
C SER A 119 -3.28 10.57 -18.19
N ALA A 120 -4.52 10.21 -17.86
CA ALA A 120 -5.70 11.00 -18.20
C ALA A 120 -5.65 12.38 -17.52
N LEU A 121 -5.21 12.44 -16.27
CA LEU A 121 -5.09 13.69 -15.52
C LEU A 121 -3.96 14.60 -16.04
N LEU A 122 -2.82 14.03 -16.45
CA LEU A 122 -1.66 14.78 -16.94
C LEU A 122 -1.66 15.01 -18.47
N SER A 123 -2.61 14.42 -19.21
CA SER A 123 -2.65 14.44 -20.69
C SER A 123 -1.34 14.00 -21.36
N THR A 124 -0.56 13.15 -20.70
CA THR A 124 0.72 12.64 -21.20
C THR A 124 0.58 11.24 -21.78
N ALA A 125 1.15 11.03 -22.97
CA ALA A 125 1.20 9.73 -23.61
C ALA A 125 2.03 8.73 -22.79
N LEU A 126 1.47 7.54 -22.56
CA LEU A 126 2.10 6.46 -21.82
C LEU A 126 3.28 5.89 -22.59
N THR A 127 4.44 5.82 -21.94
CA THR A 127 5.69 5.32 -22.55
C THR A 127 5.63 3.80 -22.78
N LEU A 128 6.46 3.28 -23.69
CA LEU A 128 6.57 1.83 -23.93
C LEU A 128 6.94 1.03 -22.68
N GLY A 129 7.72 1.63 -21.76
CA GLY A 129 8.07 1.01 -20.48
C GLY A 129 6.86 0.77 -19.57
N PHE A 130 5.82 1.62 -19.65
CA PHE A 130 4.57 1.38 -18.94
C PHE A 130 3.87 0.11 -19.44
N TRP A 131 3.71 -0.01 -20.76
CA TRP A 131 3.03 -1.17 -21.36
C TRP A 131 3.77 -2.48 -21.06
N GLN A 132 5.10 -2.46 -21.05
CA GLN A 132 5.91 -3.59 -20.58
C GLN A 132 5.62 -3.93 -19.11
N GLY A 133 5.52 -2.93 -18.23
CA GLY A 133 5.15 -3.12 -16.83
C GLY A 133 3.75 -3.74 -16.67
N VAL A 134 2.75 -3.26 -17.41
CA VAL A 134 1.39 -3.81 -17.38
C VAL A 134 1.35 -5.28 -17.82
N VAL A 135 2.06 -5.61 -18.90
CA VAL A 135 2.16 -7.00 -19.39
C VAL A 135 2.83 -7.87 -18.34
N MET A 136 3.93 -7.42 -17.73
CA MET A 136 4.66 -8.18 -16.71
C MET A 136 3.81 -8.44 -15.46
N VAL A 137 3.05 -7.44 -14.98
CA VAL A 137 2.13 -7.59 -13.84
C VAL A 137 0.97 -8.53 -14.16
N THR A 138 0.43 -8.45 -15.39
CA THR A 138 -0.65 -9.31 -15.84
C THR A 138 -0.19 -10.77 -15.94
N ILE A 139 1.00 -11.01 -16.51
CA ILE A 139 1.61 -12.35 -16.55
C ILE A 139 1.85 -12.86 -15.12
N GLY A 140 2.46 -12.06 -14.24
CA GLY A 140 2.71 -12.45 -12.85
C GLY A 140 1.43 -12.82 -12.09
N SER A 141 0.35 -12.06 -12.29
CA SER A 141 -0.97 -12.34 -11.72
C SER A 141 -1.55 -13.67 -12.22
N ILE A 142 -1.50 -13.92 -13.53
CA ILE A 142 -1.96 -15.19 -14.14
C ILE A 142 -1.14 -16.37 -13.61
N THR A 143 0.18 -16.25 -13.54
CA THR A 143 1.06 -17.29 -13.00
C THR A 143 0.74 -17.59 -11.54
N CYS A 144 0.53 -16.57 -10.71
CA CYS A 144 0.18 -16.72 -9.30
C CYS A 144 -1.20 -17.39 -9.13
N TYR A 145 -2.17 -17.03 -9.97
CA TYR A 145 -3.48 -17.67 -10.02
C TYR A 145 -3.40 -19.15 -10.42
N LEU A 146 -2.66 -19.47 -11.49
CA LEU A 146 -2.47 -20.84 -11.95
C LEU A 146 -1.78 -21.70 -10.89
N ALA A 147 -0.74 -21.18 -10.24
CA ALA A 147 -0.02 -21.88 -9.17
C ALA A 147 -0.91 -22.15 -7.94
N THR A 148 -1.71 -21.16 -7.52
CA THR A 148 -2.63 -21.32 -6.39
C THR A 148 -3.74 -22.32 -6.71
N ARG A 149 -4.25 -22.32 -7.94
CA ARG A 149 -5.26 -23.31 -8.41
C ARG A 149 -4.69 -24.73 -8.46
N THR A 150 -3.44 -24.90 -8.88
CA THR A 150 -2.80 -26.24 -8.91
C THR A 150 -2.53 -26.76 -7.52
N TYR A 151 -2.10 -25.92 -6.57
CA TYR A 151 -1.90 -26.33 -5.17
C TYR A 151 -3.20 -26.82 -4.52
N SER A 152 -4.28 -26.04 -4.65
CA SER A 152 -5.59 -26.38 -4.06
C SER A 152 -6.24 -27.63 -4.69
N ALA A 153 -6.00 -27.87 -5.99
CA ALA A 153 -6.45 -29.09 -6.67
C ALA A 153 -5.65 -30.33 -6.23
N ARG A 154 -4.36 -30.18 -5.95
CA ARG A 154 -3.48 -31.27 -5.48
C ARG A 154 -3.79 -31.67 -4.04
N GLU A 155 -4.11 -30.70 -3.19
CA GLU A 155 -4.51 -30.94 -1.79
C GLU A 155 -5.85 -31.69 -1.68
N LYS A 156 -6.82 -31.38 -2.55
CA LYS A 156 -8.10 -32.12 -2.63
C LYS A 156 -7.99 -33.53 -3.22
N ALA A 157 -6.93 -33.85 -3.95
CA ALA A 157 -6.70 -35.18 -4.51
C ALA A 157 -5.94 -36.10 -3.55
N ASN A 158 -5.39 -35.55 -2.45
CA ASN A 158 -4.58 -36.26 -1.45
C ASN A 158 -5.31 -36.45 -0.10
N ASN A 159 -6.57 -36.00 -0.01
CA ASN A 159 -7.54 -36.22 1.08
C ASN A 159 -8.74 -36.99 0.52
#